data_AF-A0A8C6UA93-F1
#
_entry.id   AF-A0A8C6UA93-F1
#
_cell.length_a   1.000
_cell.length_b   1.000
_cell.length_c   1.000
_cell.angle_alpha   90.00
_cell.angle_beta   90.00
_cell.angle_gamma   90.00
#
_symmetry.space_group_name_H-M   'P 1'
#
loop_
_entity.id
_entity.type
_entity.pdbx_description
1 polymer ?
#
loop_
_entity_poly.entity_id
_entity_poly.type
_entity_poly.pdbx_seq_one_letter_code
_entity_poly.pdbx_strand_id
1 'polypeptide(L)'
;KKVSSMCLCIYRLSKIGLVRKSIARVLTVINQTQTENLRKFYKGKKYKPLDLRPKKTRALRHRLNKHEESLCTKKQQRKDLLYSIPTFAVKA
;
A
#
# COMPACT_ATOMS: atom_id res chain seq x y z
N LYS A 1 33.84 14.01 -43.36
CA LYS A 1 34.22 13.24 -42.14
C LYS A 1 33.61 13.80 -40.84
N LYS A 2 33.74 15.10 -40.52
CA LYS A 2 33.17 15.73 -39.30
C LYS A 2 31.64 15.60 -39.14
N VAL A 3 30.87 15.78 -40.21
CA VAL A 3 29.39 15.68 -40.17
C VAL A 3 28.92 14.26 -39.85
N SER A 4 29.62 13.24 -40.37
CA SER A 4 29.32 11.82 -40.12
C SER A 4 29.66 11.39 -38.69
N SER A 5 30.76 11.88 -38.11
CA SER A 5 31.08 11.58 -36.69
C SER A 5 30.15 12.31 -35.72
N MET A 6 29.67 13.51 -36.07
CA MET A 6 28.70 14.26 -35.27
C MET A 6 27.32 13.57 -35.27
N CYS A 7 26.88 13.07 -36.41
CA CYS A 7 25.64 12.30 -36.54
C CYS A 7 25.69 10.96 -35.77
N LEU A 8 26.82 10.24 -35.80
CA LEU A 8 27.04 9.03 -34.99
C LEU A 8 27.02 9.32 -33.48
N CYS A 9 27.52 10.48 -33.06
CA CYS A 9 27.51 10.88 -31.65
C CYS A 9 26.09 11.14 -31.15
N ILE A 10 25.27 11.86 -31.93
CA ILE A 10 23.86 12.13 -31.62
C ILE A 10 23.08 10.81 -31.46
N TYR A 11 23.23 9.87 -32.40
CA TYR A 11 22.58 8.56 -32.31
C TYR A 11 22.97 7.77 -31.05
N ARG A 12 24.27 7.78 -30.69
CA ARG A 12 24.75 7.11 -29.47
C ARG A 12 24.18 7.76 -28.20
N LEU A 13 24.11 9.09 -28.13
CA LEU A 13 23.56 9.82 -26.99
C LEU A 13 22.05 9.59 -26.83
N SER A 14 21.29 9.59 -27.93
CA SER A 14 19.84 9.31 -27.91
C SER A 14 19.52 7.89 -27.44
N LYS A 15 20.39 6.90 -27.71
CA LYS A 15 20.19 5.51 -27.32
C LYS A 15 20.38 5.25 -25.81
N ILE A 16 21.20 6.06 -25.13
CA ILE A 16 21.48 5.90 -23.69
C ILE A 16 20.21 6.00 -22.85
N GLY A 17 19.35 7.00 -23.12
CA GLY A 17 18.09 7.18 -22.38
C GLY A 17 17.13 6.00 -22.57
N LEU A 18 17.06 5.44 -23.78
CA LEU A 18 16.23 4.28 -24.08
C LEU A 18 16.73 3.02 -23.36
N VAL A 19 18.05 2.78 -23.39
CA VAL A 19 18.66 1.62 -22.71
C VAL A 19 18.49 1.73 -21.18
N ARG A 20 18.66 2.92 -20.58
CA ARG A 20 18.41 3.11 -19.14
C ARG A 20 16.96 2.79 -18.77
N LYS A 21 16.00 3.21 -19.60
CA LYS A 21 14.59 2.89 -19.40
C LYS A 21 14.31 1.40 -19.57
N SER A 22 14.92 0.70 -20.53
CA SER A 22 14.72 -0.75 -20.69
C SER A 22 15.29 -1.53 -19.50
N ILE A 23 16.49 -1.19 -19.03
CA ILE A 23 17.09 -1.78 -17.83
C ILE A 23 16.19 -1.56 -16.61
N ALA A 24 15.70 -0.33 -16.40
CA ALA A 24 14.80 -0.02 -15.29
C ALA A 24 13.49 -0.83 -15.36
N ARG A 25 12.91 -1.03 -16.56
CA ARG A 25 11.71 -1.85 -16.74
C ARG A 25 11.95 -3.31 -16.33
N VAL A 26 13.05 -3.91 -16.78
CA VAL A 26 13.41 -5.30 -16.45
C VAL A 26 13.59 -5.46 -14.94
N LEU A 27 14.35 -4.57 -14.31
CA LEU A 27 14.56 -4.61 -12.85
C LEU A 27 13.25 -4.42 -12.07
N THR A 28 12.35 -3.57 -12.58
CA THR A 28 11.04 -3.36 -11.97
C THR A 28 10.20 -4.64 -11.99
N VAL A 29 10.16 -5.36 -13.12
CA VAL A 29 9.44 -6.65 -13.22
C VAL A 29 10.04 -7.70 -12.29
N ILE A 30 11.37 -7.78 -12.20
CA ILE A 30 12.06 -8.68 -11.27
C ILE A 30 11.68 -8.35 -9.82
N ASN A 31 11.72 -7.07 -9.43
CA ASN A 31 11.38 -6.66 -8.06
C ASN A 31 9.90 -6.89 -7.72
N GLN A 32 8.99 -6.67 -8.69
CA GLN A 32 7.57 -6.96 -8.53
C GLN A 32 7.32 -8.44 -8.26
N THR A 33 7.85 -9.32 -9.12
CA THR A 33 7.67 -10.78 -9.00
C THR A 33 8.27 -11.33 -7.70
N GLN A 34 9.46 -10.88 -7.31
CA GLN A 34 10.08 -11.25 -6.02
C GLN A 34 9.20 -10.83 -4.83
N THR A 35 8.73 -9.58 -4.83
CA THR A 35 7.88 -9.05 -3.75
C THR A 35 6.55 -9.80 -3.67
N GLU A 36 5.93 -10.12 -4.80
CA GLU A 36 4.70 -10.90 -4.86
C GLU A 36 4.88 -12.31 -4.29
N ASN A 37 5.97 -12.98 -4.64
CA ASN A 37 6.30 -14.31 -4.12
C ASN A 37 6.53 -14.27 -2.60
N LEU A 38 7.23 -13.25 -2.09
CA LEU A 38 7.39 -13.03 -0.64
C LEU A 38 6.06 -12.74 0.04
N ARG A 39 5.17 -11.94 -0.56
CA ARG A 39 3.82 -11.69 -0.03
C ARG A 39 2.98 -12.96 0.06
N LYS A 40 3.08 -13.85 -0.93
CA LYS A 40 2.44 -15.17 -0.91
C LYS A 40 3.00 -16.03 0.23
N PHE A 41 4.32 -16.11 0.36
CA PHE A 41 4.99 -16.90 1.39
C PHE A 41 4.70 -16.42 2.83
N TYR A 42 4.62 -15.11 3.05
CA TYR A 42 4.30 -14.53 4.37
C TYR A 42 2.80 -14.31 4.60
N LYS A 43 1.92 -14.76 3.69
CA LYS A 43 0.47 -14.66 3.88
C LYS A 43 0.06 -15.51 5.09
N GLY A 44 -0.79 -14.96 5.97
CA GLY A 44 -1.26 -15.64 7.18
C GLY A 44 -0.26 -15.74 8.35
N LYS A 45 1.04 -15.51 8.13
CA LYS A 45 2.03 -15.51 9.22
C LYS A 45 1.84 -14.31 10.15
N LYS A 46 1.93 -14.55 11.46
CA LYS A 46 1.80 -13.51 12.51
C LYS A 46 2.84 -12.40 12.34
N TYR A 47 4.09 -12.78 12.10
CA TYR A 47 5.20 -11.84 11.95
C TYR A 47 5.61 -11.72 10.48
N LYS A 48 5.61 -10.47 9.99
CA LYS A 48 6.07 -10.11 8.65
C LYS A 48 7.27 -9.15 8.74
N PRO A 49 8.20 -9.22 7.77
CA PRO A 49 9.24 -8.22 7.58
C PRO A 49 8.65 -6.81 7.49
N LEU A 50 9.41 -5.79 7.89
CA LEU A 50 8.96 -4.39 7.92
C LEU A 50 8.50 -3.89 6.54
N ASP A 51 9.17 -4.33 5.48
CA ASP A 51 8.89 -3.91 4.09
C ASP A 51 7.53 -4.39 3.58
N LEU A 52 7.08 -5.55 4.05
CA LEU A 52 5.80 -6.14 3.65
C LEU A 52 4.61 -5.63 4.48
N ARG A 53 4.86 -4.83 5.52
CA ARG A 53 3.81 -4.26 6.37
C ARG A 53 3.05 -3.16 5.62
N PRO A 54 1.77 -2.93 5.95
CA PRO A 54 1.02 -1.84 5.35
C PRO A 54 1.67 -0.49 5.69
N LYS A 55 1.86 0.36 4.67
CA LYS A 55 2.39 1.71 4.83
C LYS A 55 1.29 2.63 5.39
N LYS A 56 1.24 2.72 6.72
CA LYS A 56 0.38 3.64 7.47
C LYS A 56 1.22 4.67 8.23
N THR A 57 0.63 5.78 8.66
CA THR A 57 1.28 6.70 9.60
C THR A 57 1.51 6.01 10.95
N ARG A 58 2.46 6.52 11.75
CA ARG A 58 2.76 5.95 13.08
C ARG A 58 1.53 5.98 13.99
N ALA A 59 0.79 7.10 14.03
CA ALA A 59 -0.45 7.23 14.79
C ALA A 59 -1.48 6.13 14.44
N LEU A 60 -1.69 5.88 13.14
CA LEU A 60 -2.61 4.84 12.67
C LEU A 60 -2.16 3.40 12.95
N ARG A 61 -0.87 3.17 13.27
CA ARG A 61 -0.39 1.86 13.72
C ARG A 61 -0.56 1.65 15.23
N HIS A 62 -0.60 2.73 16.01
CA HIS A 62 -0.74 2.68 17.47
C HIS A 62 -2.19 2.79 17.95
N ARG A 63 -3.11 3.27 17.11
CA ARG A 63 -4.54 3.25 17.44
C ARG A 63 -5.05 1.82 17.66
N LEU A 64 -6.17 1.71 18.37
CA LEU A 64 -6.87 0.46 18.60
C LEU A 64 -7.35 -0.18 17.28
N ASN A 65 -7.53 -1.49 17.30
CA ASN A 65 -8.16 -2.19 16.20
C ASN A 65 -9.67 -1.94 16.20
N LYS A 66 -10.31 -1.94 15.04
CA LYS A 66 -11.78 -1.76 14.94
C LYS A 66 -12.57 -2.73 15.82
N HIS A 67 -12.06 -3.94 15.99
CA HIS A 67 -12.67 -4.92 16.89
C HIS A 67 -12.60 -4.45 18.34
N GLU A 68 -11.42 -4.02 18.80
CA GLU A 68 -11.20 -3.48 20.14
C GLU A 68 -12.04 -2.21 20.38
N GLU A 69 -12.10 -1.32 19.39
CA GLU A 69 -12.93 -0.10 19.44
C GLU A 69 -14.43 -0.40 19.56
N SER A 70 -14.89 -1.53 19.02
CA SER A 70 -16.30 -1.95 19.07
C SER A 70 -16.62 -2.91 20.22
N LEU A 71 -15.61 -3.30 21.02
CA LEU A 71 -15.86 -4.14 22.19
C LEU A 71 -16.74 -3.38 23.18
N CYS A 72 -17.88 -3.97 23.49
CA CYS A 72 -18.85 -3.42 24.43
C CYS A 72 -19.08 -4.46 25.54
N THR A 73 -19.21 -4.00 26.79
CA THR A 73 -19.49 -4.90 27.91
C THR A 73 -20.90 -5.48 27.78
N LYS A 74 -21.13 -6.70 28.28
CA LYS A 74 -22.48 -7.32 28.28
C LYS A 74 -23.53 -6.43 28.95
N LYS A 75 -23.13 -5.69 29.99
CA LYS A 75 -23.99 -4.72 30.69
C LYS A 75 -24.38 -3.55 29.78
N GLN A 76 -23.41 -2.98 29.08
CA GLN A 76 -23.65 -1.86 28.17
C GLN A 76 -24.46 -2.31 26.95
N GLN A 77 -24.17 -3.47 26.36
CA GLN A 77 -24.98 -4.05 25.27
C GLN A 77 -26.46 -4.21 25.69
N ARG A 78 -26.72 -4.76 26.88
CA ARG A 78 -28.08 -4.86 27.42
C ARG A 78 -28.72 -3.47 27.58
N LYS A 79 -27.98 -2.49 28.09
CA LYS A 79 -28.48 -1.12 28.25
C LYS A 79 -28.83 -0.48 26.89
N ASP A 80 -27.96 -0.64 25.89
CA ASP A 80 -28.16 -0.09 24.55
C ASP A 80 -29.39 -0.71 23.86
N LEU A 81 -29.64 -2.01 24.09
CA LEU A 81 -30.84 -2.70 23.61
C LEU A 81 -32.11 -2.23 24.32
N LEU A 82 -32.06 -2.05 25.65
CA LEU A 82 -33.24 -1.62 26.42
C LEU A 82 -33.59 -0.15 26.22
N TYR A 83 -32.58 0.72 26.08
CA TYR A 83 -32.72 2.18 26.03
C TYR A 83 -32.16 2.73 24.72
N SER A 84 -32.56 2.13 23.59
CA SER A 84 -32.22 2.66 22.27
C SER A 84 -32.89 4.01 22.05
N ILE A 85 -32.14 5.03 21.62
CA ILE A 85 -32.70 6.34 21.30
C ILE A 85 -33.51 6.22 20.01
N PRO A 86 -34.85 6.37 20.05
CA PRO A 86 -35.66 6.31 18.85
C PRO A 86 -35.45 7.57 18.01
N THR A 87 -35.52 7.42 16.69
CA THR A 87 -35.64 8.57 15.78
C THR A 87 -37.05 9.13 15.89
N PHE A 88 -37.19 10.41 16.25
CA PHE A 88 -38.48 11.09 16.32
C PHE A 88 -38.47 12.37 15.49
N ALA A 89 -39.66 12.80 15.07
CA ALA A 89 -39.88 14.08 14.40
C ALA A 89 -40.86 14.92 15.23
N VAL A 90 -40.63 16.23 15.30
CA VAL A 90 -41.53 17.17 15.97
C VAL A 90 -42.38 17.84 14.90
N LYS A 91 -43.69 17.84 15.11
CA LYS A 91 -44.63 18.54 14.23
C LYS A 91 -44.44 20.05 14.42
N ALA A 92 -44.32 20.80 13.32
CA ALA A 92 -44.29 22.25 13.33
C ALA A 92 -45.64 22.82 13.80
#